data_AF-A0A800DA34-F1
#
_entry.id   AF-A0A800DA34-F1
#
_cell.length_a   1.000
_cell.length_b   1.000
_cell.length_c   1.000
_cell.angle_alpha   90.00
_cell.angle_beta   90.00
_cell.angle_gamma   90.00
#
_symmetry.space_group_name_H-M   'P 1'
#
loop_
_entity.id
_entity.type
_entity.pdbx_description
1 polymer ?
#
loop_
_entity_poly.entity_id
_entity_poly.type
_entity_poly.pdbx_seq_one_letter_code
_entity_poly.pdbx_strand_id
1 'polypeptide(L)'
;MAGTDALFTAVNQGEWVKALELCFRGAGDDLEEKRFCCILASQIGLSPEDRRLPERLREALTVCPVVLGERGGGGYAIAPA
;
A
#
# COMPACT_ATOMS: atom_id res chain seq x y z
N MET A 1 9.05 15.26 12.02
CA MET A 1 8.61 13.97 11.43
C MET A 1 8.36 12.98 12.55
N ALA A 2 7.10 12.72 12.91
CA ALA A 2 6.70 11.74 13.94
C ALA A 2 5.86 10.57 13.37
N GLY A 3 5.43 10.66 12.10
CA GLY A 3 4.59 9.65 11.45
C GLY A 3 5.34 8.40 10.99
N THR A 4 6.63 8.53 10.67
CA THR A 4 7.45 7.42 10.18
C THR A 4 7.72 6.36 11.26
N ASP A 5 7.86 6.77 12.52
CA ASP A 5 8.10 5.86 13.66
C ASP A 5 6.89 4.94 13.93
N ALA A 6 5.68 5.49 13.80
CA ALA A 6 4.43 4.73 13.89
C ALA A 6 4.27 3.72 12.74
N LEU A 7 4.74 4.07 11.54
CA LEU A 7 4.77 3.17 10.38
C LEU A 7 5.68 1.96 10.66
N PHE A 8 6.93 2.21 11.08
CA PHE A 8 7.90 1.15 11.36
C PHE A 8 7.48 0.28 12.55
N THR A 9 6.84 0.85 13.56
CA THR A 9 6.30 0.09 14.70
C THR A 9 5.16 -0.83 14.27
N ALA A 10 4.21 -0.35 13.47
CA ALA A 10 3.10 -1.17 12.96
C ALA A 10 3.60 -2.32 12.05
N VAL A 11 4.60 -2.05 11.21
CA VAL A 11 5.27 -3.07 10.39
C VAL A 11 5.92 -4.15 11.26
N ASN A 12 6.69 -3.78 12.29
CA ASN A 12 7.35 -4.74 13.18
C ASN A 12 6.37 -5.57 14.02
N GLN A 13 5.18 -5.06 14.29
CA GLN A 13 4.12 -5.79 15.01
C GLN A 13 3.24 -6.65 14.09
N GLY A 14 3.49 -6.64 12.77
CA GLY A 14 2.66 -7.34 11.79
C GLY A 14 1.32 -6.64 11.50
N GLU A 15 1.11 -5.42 11.97
CA GLU A 15 -0.06 -4.58 11.70
C GLU A 15 0.07 -3.86 10.34
N TRP A 16 0.28 -4.62 9.28
CA TRP A 16 0.55 -4.07 7.93
C TRP A 16 -0.59 -3.20 7.37
N VAL A 17 -1.83 -3.53 7.71
CA VAL A 17 -3.02 -2.74 7.33
C VAL A 17 -2.92 -1.32 7.89
N LYS A 18 -2.58 -1.20 9.16
CA LYS A 18 -2.47 0.07 9.88
C LYS A 18 -1.25 0.87 9.41
N ALA A 19 -0.14 0.18 9.11
CA ALA A 19 1.01 0.80 8.48
C ALA A 19 0.64 1.41 7.12
N LEU A 20 -0.06 0.67 6.26
CA LEU A 20 -0.52 1.22 4.98
C LEU A 20 -1.48 2.38 5.15
N GLU A 21 -2.44 2.31 6.09
CA GLU A 21 -3.33 3.43 6.37
C GLU A 21 -2.57 4.69 6.78
N LEU A 22 -1.55 4.55 7.64
CA LEU A 22 -0.67 5.66 8.01
C LEU A 22 0.14 6.18 6.82
N CYS A 23 0.60 5.27 5.95
CA CYS A 23 1.33 5.61 4.74
C CYS A 23 0.46 6.47 3.80
N PHE A 24 -0.73 5.98 3.43
CA PHE A 24 -1.64 6.69 2.54
C PHE A 24 -2.17 8.00 3.15
N ARG A 25 -2.35 8.03 4.47
CA ARG A 25 -2.72 9.25 5.19
C ARG A 25 -1.60 10.28 5.20
N GLY A 26 -0.34 9.84 5.28
CA GLY A 26 0.84 10.71 5.19
C GLY A 26 1.05 11.26 3.78
N ALA A 27 0.87 10.39 2.77
CA ALA A 27 1.07 10.72 1.37
C ALA A 27 0.14 11.82 0.83
N GLY A 28 -1.07 11.97 1.38
CA GLY A 28 -2.01 13.00 0.97
C GLY A 28 -2.35 12.92 -0.53
N ASP A 29 -1.93 13.92 -1.31
CA ASP A 29 -2.08 13.98 -2.77
C ASP A 29 -0.79 13.70 -3.54
N ASP A 30 0.31 13.44 -2.84
CA ASP A 30 1.61 13.20 -3.45
C ASP A 30 1.67 11.82 -4.12
N LEU A 31 1.94 11.81 -5.43
CA LEU A 31 1.95 10.59 -6.23
C LEU A 31 3.18 9.72 -5.95
N GLU A 32 4.32 10.31 -5.56
CA GLU A 32 5.52 9.54 -5.21
C GLU A 32 5.33 8.82 -3.87
N GLU A 33 4.76 9.50 -2.86
CA GLU A 33 4.45 8.87 -1.59
C GLU A 33 3.37 7.79 -1.74
N LYS A 34 2.32 8.03 -2.53
CA LYS A 34 1.32 7.00 -2.87
C LYS A 34 1.96 5.80 -3.55
N ARG A 35 2.91 6.02 -4.47
CA ARG A 35 3.64 4.94 -5.14
C ARG A 35 4.44 4.10 -4.13
N PHE A 36 5.09 4.74 -3.15
CA PHE A 36 5.78 4.02 -2.08
C PHE A 36 4.81 3.15 -1.26
N CYS A 37 3.66 3.69 -0.86
CA CYS A 37 2.62 2.93 -0.15
C CYS A 37 2.09 1.75 -0.97
N CYS A 38 1.94 1.92 -2.29
CA CYS A 38 1.52 0.87 -3.20
C CYS A 38 2.58 -0.23 -3.40
N ILE A 39 3.87 0.11 -3.45
CA ILE A 39 4.96 -0.87 -3.51
C ILE A 39 4.96 -1.70 -2.21
N LEU A 40 4.84 -1.04 -1.07
CA LEU A 40 4.70 -1.70 0.23
C LEU A 40 3.52 -2.67 0.25
N ALA A 41 2.34 -2.23 -0.21
CA ALA A 41 1.13 -3.06 -0.27
C ALA A 41 1.33 -4.31 -1.16
N SER A 42 2.00 -4.14 -2.30
CA SER A 42 2.32 -5.24 -3.21
C SER A 42 3.27 -6.27 -2.57
N GLN A 43 4.32 -5.81 -1.86
CA GLN A 43 5.28 -6.70 -1.20
C GLN A 43 4.64 -7.60 -0.13
N ILE A 44 3.59 -7.12 0.53
CA ILE A 44 2.85 -7.87 1.55
C ILE A 44 1.63 -8.61 0.99
N GLY A 45 1.40 -8.56 -0.32
CA GLY A 45 0.29 -9.23 -0.99
C GLY A 45 -1.08 -8.62 -0.72
N LEU A 46 -1.17 -7.36 -0.28
CA LEU A 46 -2.44 -6.68 -0.06
C LEU A 46 -2.95 -6.06 -1.35
N SER A 47 -4.20 -6.38 -1.68
CA SER A 47 -4.89 -5.91 -2.89
C SER A 47 -6.18 -5.18 -2.53
N PRO A 48 -6.62 -4.19 -3.34
CA PRO A 48 -7.89 -3.47 -3.11
C PRO A 48 -9.12 -4.40 -3.14
N GLU A 49 -8.99 -5.58 -3.75
CA GLU A 49 -10.00 -6.63 -3.82
C GLU A 49 -10.17 -7.39 -2.49
N ASP A 50 -9.21 -7.30 -1.57
CA ASP A 50 -9.29 -7.99 -0.29
C ASP A 50 -10.34 -7.32 0.60
N ARG A 51 -11.46 -8.03 0.78
CA ARG A 51 -12.62 -7.58 1.56
C ARG A 51 -12.36 -7.51 3.06
N ARG A 52 -11.24 -8.07 3.54
CA ARG A 52 -10.82 -7.98 4.95
C ARG A 52 -10.20 -6.63 5.28
N LEU A 53 -9.84 -5.86 4.25
CA LEU A 53 -9.28 -4.52 4.42
C LEU A 53 -10.39 -3.49 4.68
N PRO A 54 -10.10 -2.47 5.49
CA PRO A 54 -11.03 -1.36 5.70
C PRO A 54 -11.30 -0.63 4.38
N GLU A 55 -12.54 -0.18 4.18
CA GLU A 55 -12.99 0.46 2.94
C GLU A 55 -12.09 1.63 2.53
N ARG A 56 -11.68 2.46 3.49
CA ARG A 56 -10.76 3.59 3.24
C ARG A 56 -9.43 3.17 2.62
N LEU A 57 -8.85 2.06 3.11
CA LEU A 57 -7.59 1.55 2.57
C LEU A 57 -7.81 0.92 1.19
N ARG A 58 -8.93 0.23 0.98
CA ARG A 58 -9.29 -0.34 -0.33
C ARG A 58 -9.44 0.76 -1.37
N GLU A 59 -10.14 1.85 -1.03
CA GLU A 59 -10.25 3.05 -1.86
C GLU A 59 -8.88 3.65 -2.15
N ALA A 60 -8.02 3.81 -1.14
CA ALA A 60 -6.66 4.31 -1.34
C ALA A 60 -5.84 3.41 -2.27
N LEU A 61 -5.95 2.08 -2.13
CA LEU A 61 -5.27 1.09 -2.96
C LEU A 61 -5.77 1.07 -4.42
N THR A 62 -6.97 1.59 -4.72
CA THR A 62 -7.44 1.68 -6.12
C THR A 62 -6.56 2.58 -6.99
N VAL A 63 -5.82 3.51 -6.39
CA VAL A 63 -4.85 4.34 -7.12
C VAL A 63 -3.60 3.55 -7.53
N CYS A 64 -3.29 2.47 -6.83
CA CYS A 64 -2.08 1.68 -7.03
C CYS A 64 -1.84 1.18 -8.45
N PRO A 65 -2.82 0.58 -9.17
CA PRO A 65 -2.61 0.22 -10.58
C PRO A 65 -2.25 1.43 -11.45
N VAL A 66 -2.75 2.62 -11.12
CA VAL A 66 -2.43 3.87 -11.83
C VAL A 66 -1.02 4.36 -11.51
N VAL A 67 -0.63 4.42 -10.24
CA VAL A 67 0.72 4.93 -9.83
C VAL A 67 1.85 3.93 -10.01
N LEU A 68 1.58 2.62 -9.91
CA LEU A 68 2.57 1.59 -10.23
C LEU A 68 2.80 1.48 -11.73
N GLY A 69 1.95 2.10 -12.55
CA GLY A 69 2.10 2.10 -13.99
C GLY A 69 1.79 0.73 -14.60
N GLU A 70 0.72 0.06 -14.14
CA GLU A 70 0.09 -1.06 -14.86
C GLU A 70 -0.56 -0.51 -16.14
N ARG A 71 0.29 -0.02 -17.06
CA ARG A 71 -0.07 0.38 -18.40
C ARG A 71 -0.18 -0.91 -19.22
N GLY A 72 -1.28 -1.65 -19.00
CA GLY A 72 -1.78 -2.71 -19.86
C GLY A 72 -0.80 -3.82 -20.25
N GLY A 73 -0.86 -4.96 -19.56
CA GLY A 73 -0.46 -6.24 -20.16
C GLY A 73 0.34 -7.16 -19.24
N GLY A 74 -0.32 -8.22 -18.78
CA GLY A 74 0.34 -9.48 -18.43
C GLY A 74 0.80 -9.58 -16.98
N GLY A 75 0.22 -10.56 -16.28
CA GLY A 75 0.44 -10.76 -14.85
C GLY A 75 1.84 -11.15 -14.45
N TYR A 76 2.15 -10.83 -13.20
CA TYR A 76 3.13 -11.51 -12.36
C TYR A 76 2.69 -11.16 -10.92
N ALA A 77 2.01 -12.04 -10.17
CA ALA A 77 2.60 -13.23 -9.57
C ALA A 77 4.06 -12.96 -9.17
N ILE A 78 4.25 -12.09 -8.17
CA ILE A 78 5.48 -12.07 -7.39
C ILE A 78 5.46 -13.36 -6.55
N ALA A 79 5.83 -14.48 -7.17
CA ALA A 79 6.21 -15.68 -6.44
C ALA A 79 7.57 -15.39 -5.77
N PRO A 80 7.75 -15.69 -4.49
CA PRO A 80 9.03 -15.50 -3.81
C PRO A 80 10.07 -16.49 -4.36
N ALA A 81 11.30 -16.00 -4.54
CA ALA A 81 12.49 -16.84 -4.77
C ALA A 81 13.05 -17.34 -3.43
#